data_AF-A0A250K137-F1
#
_entry.id   AF-A0A250K137-F1
#
_cell.length_a   1.000
_cell.length_b   1.000
_cell.length_c   1.000
_cell.angle_alpha   90.00
_cell.angle_beta   90.00
_cell.angle_gamma   90.00
#
_symmetry.space_group_name_H-M   'P 1'
#
loop_
_entity.id
_entity.type
_entity.pdbx_description
1 polymer ?
#
loop_
_entity_poly.entity_id
_entity_poly.type
_entity_poly.pdbx_seq_one_letter_code
_entity_poly.pdbx_strand_id
1 'polypeptide(L)'
;MDEGRPKRCVACGRGAYEGGGLGLHGHGLVERQQRNPPTPDGAPECREVLCRRYRCHPCGAVMRVVPPSVSPRKHFSGEAIAFALALWTLCGLRADEVRRRTSDWTRLGDAARGWRSMAR
;
A
#
# COMPACT_ATOMS: atom_id res chain seq x y z
N MET A 1 -25.61 0.07 -5.81
CA MET A 1 -24.66 -0.73 -5.02
C MET A 1 -23.33 0.02 -5.08
N ASP A 2 -22.80 0.48 -3.95
CA ASP A 2 -21.55 1.29 -3.92
C ASP A 2 -20.36 0.33 -4.13
N GLU A 3 -19.78 0.37 -5.33
CA GLU A 3 -18.70 -0.52 -5.75
C GLU A 3 -17.51 -0.41 -4.78
N GLY A 4 -17.19 -1.51 -4.09
CA GLY A 4 -16.11 -1.56 -3.11
C GLY A 4 -16.50 -1.45 -1.63
N ARG A 5 -17.78 -1.29 -1.24
CA ARG A 5 -18.17 -1.37 0.18
C ARG A 5 -17.81 -2.75 0.77
N PRO A 6 -17.14 -2.83 1.94
CA PRO A 6 -16.89 -4.11 2.60
C PRO A 6 -18.21 -4.78 2.97
N LYS A 7 -18.35 -6.09 2.73
CA LYS A 7 -19.55 -6.84 3.11
C LYS A 7 -19.65 -7.08 4.62
N ARG A 8 -18.51 -7.14 5.32
CA ARG A 8 -18.40 -7.43 6.76
C ARG A 8 -17.26 -6.64 7.40
N CYS A 9 -17.35 -6.45 8.71
CA CYS A 9 -16.28 -5.89 9.51
C CYS A 9 -15.13 -6.89 9.63
N VAL A 10 -13.90 -6.47 9.30
CA VAL A 10 -12.69 -7.32 9.44
C VAL A 10 -12.28 -7.58 10.89
N ALA A 11 -12.84 -6.82 11.85
CA ALA A 11 -12.54 -6.97 13.28
C ALA A 11 -13.56 -7.84 14.01
N CYS A 12 -14.86 -7.54 13.87
CA CYS A 12 -15.92 -8.25 14.62
C CYS A 12 -16.88 -9.08 13.75
N GLY A 13 -16.69 -9.15 12.43
CA GLY A 13 -17.52 -9.95 11.52
C GLY A 13 -18.91 -9.38 11.18
N ARG A 14 -19.35 -8.32 11.87
CA ARG A 14 -20.64 -7.64 11.61
C ARG A 14 -20.82 -7.32 10.13
N GLY A 15 -21.94 -7.72 9.55
CA GLY A 15 -22.30 -7.40 8.17
C GLY A 15 -22.58 -5.92 7.95
N ALA A 16 -22.31 -5.47 6.72
CA ALA A 16 -22.59 -4.10 6.29
C ALA A 16 -24.07 -3.76 6.42
N TYR A 17 -24.93 -4.73 6.13
CA TYR A 17 -26.38 -4.66 6.23
C TYR A 17 -26.84 -5.88 7.03
N GLU A 18 -27.16 -5.71 8.31
CA GLU A 18 -27.62 -6.78 9.19
C GLU A 18 -28.67 -6.23 10.16
N GLY A 19 -29.80 -6.95 10.29
CA GLY A 19 -30.89 -6.59 11.21
C GLY A 19 -31.66 -5.32 10.79
N GLY A 20 -31.78 -5.06 9.49
CA GLY A 20 -32.50 -3.88 8.96
C GLY A 20 -31.73 -2.55 9.02
N GLY A 21 -30.50 -2.54 9.55
CA GLY A 21 -29.67 -1.34 9.68
C GLY A 21 -28.31 -1.43 8.97
N LEU A 22 -27.75 -0.26 8.63
CA LEU A 22 -26.38 -0.14 8.11
C LEU A 22 -25.38 -0.28 9.27
N GLY A 23 -24.65 -1.38 9.32
CA GLY A 23 -23.61 -1.65 10.32
C GLY A 23 -22.24 -1.02 10.00
N LEU A 24 -21.99 -0.75 8.72
CA LEU A 24 -20.73 -0.15 8.22
C LEU A 24 -20.98 1.18 7.53
N HIS A 25 -20.57 2.26 8.20
CA HIS A 25 -20.84 3.64 7.79
C HIS A 25 -19.67 4.19 6.98
N GLY A 26 -19.93 5.00 5.97
CA GLY A 26 -18.88 5.73 5.27
C GLY A 26 -18.14 6.64 6.26
N HIS A 27 -16.81 6.63 6.21
CA HIS A 27 -15.93 7.36 7.14
C HIS A 27 -14.90 8.23 6.38
N GLY A 28 -15.37 8.82 5.28
CA GLY A 28 -14.59 9.70 4.43
C GLY A 28 -13.57 9.00 3.54
N LEU A 29 -12.78 9.81 2.84
CA LEU A 29 -11.65 9.40 2.04
C LEU A 29 -10.35 9.61 2.82
N VAL A 30 -9.33 8.85 2.45
CA VAL A 30 -7.97 9.08 2.91
C VAL A 30 -7.02 8.86 1.74
N GLU A 31 -6.06 9.77 1.59
CA GLU A 31 -4.99 9.62 0.63
C GLU A 31 -3.99 8.57 1.10
N ARG A 32 -3.42 7.88 0.13
CA ARG A 32 -2.40 6.88 0.37
C ARG A 32 -1.34 6.97 -0.70
N GLN A 33 -0.09 7.07 -0.24
CA GLN A 33 1.06 6.97 -1.12
C GLN A 33 1.26 5.53 -1.60
N GLN A 34 1.43 5.37 -2.91
CA GLN A 34 1.91 4.18 -3.57
C GLN A 34 3.17 4.52 -4.37
N ARG A 35 4.20 3.68 -4.23
CA ARG A 35 5.52 3.90 -4.79
C ARG A 35 5.87 2.79 -5.76
N ASN A 36 6.20 3.16 -6.99
CA ASN A 36 6.71 2.26 -8.01
C ASN A 36 7.23 3.08 -9.19
N PRO A 37 8.18 2.56 -9.97
CA PRO A 37 8.35 3.05 -11.33
C PRO A 37 7.12 2.68 -12.17
N PRO A 38 6.63 3.57 -13.04
CA PRO A 38 5.44 3.33 -13.85
C PRO A 38 5.67 2.28 -14.94
N THR A 39 6.93 2.10 -15.33
CA THR A 39 7.44 1.12 -16.29
C THR A 39 8.82 0.65 -15.83
N PRO A 40 9.36 -0.48 -16.32
CA PRO A 40 10.69 -0.96 -15.91
C PRO A 40 11.82 0.05 -16.11
N ASP A 41 11.74 0.86 -17.16
CA ASP A 41 12.73 1.90 -17.50
C ASP A 41 12.32 3.30 -17.02
N GLY A 42 11.13 3.42 -16.42
CA GLY A 42 10.59 4.69 -15.94
C GLY A 42 11.24 5.12 -14.63
N ALA A 43 11.30 6.44 -14.41
CA ALA A 43 11.72 6.98 -13.13
C ALA A 43 10.72 6.54 -12.02
N PRO A 44 11.21 6.12 -10.84
CA PRO A 44 10.30 5.81 -9.74
C PRO A 44 9.54 7.06 -9.30
N GLU A 45 8.29 6.86 -8.90
CA GLU A 45 7.43 7.96 -8.47
C GLU A 45 6.54 7.56 -7.28
N CYS A 46 6.11 8.57 -6.53
CA CYS A 46 5.13 8.44 -5.46
C CYS A 46 3.78 8.96 -5.95
N ARG A 47 2.86 8.04 -6.24
CA ARG A 47 1.47 8.34 -6.61
C ARG A 47 0.59 8.39 -5.38
N GLU A 48 -0.45 9.23 -5.42
CA GLU A 48 -1.50 9.26 -4.40
C GLU A 48 -2.73 8.50 -4.87
N VAL A 49 -3.26 7.65 -3.99
CA VAL A 49 -4.46 6.86 -4.24
C VAL A 49 -5.49 7.19 -3.17
N LEU A 50 -6.65 7.67 -3.61
CA LEU A 50 -7.79 7.93 -2.72
C LEU A 50 -8.43 6.61 -2.32
N CYS A 51 -8.55 6.39 -1.00
CA CYS A 51 -9.10 5.19 -0.42
C CYS A 51 -10.33 5.52 0.42
N ARG A 52 -11.47 4.83 0.20
CA ARG A 52 -12.64 4.97 1.08
C ARG A 52 -12.40 4.29 2.42
N ARG A 53 -12.84 4.96 3.49
CA ARG A 53 -12.90 4.36 4.83
C ARG A 53 -14.34 4.03 5.20
N TYR A 54 -14.49 2.94 5.95
CA TYR A 54 -15.74 2.55 6.56
C TYR A 54 -15.53 2.32 8.06
N ARG A 55 -16.38 2.91 8.89
CA ARG A 55 -16.38 2.70 10.34
C ARG A 55 -17.49 1.72 10.71
N CYS A 56 -17.13 0.69 11.46
CA CYS A 56 -18.10 -0.22 12.04
C CYS A 56 -18.79 0.46 13.21
N HIS A 57 -20.12 0.58 13.15
CA HIS A 57 -20.90 1.21 14.22
C HIS A 57 -20.84 0.41 15.54
N PRO A 58 -21.00 -0.94 15.55
CA PRO A 58 -20.93 -1.71 16.80
C PRO A 58 -19.57 -1.73 17.51
N CYS A 59 -18.46 -1.96 16.80
CA CYS A 59 -17.15 -2.14 17.44
C CYS A 59 -16.19 -0.94 17.24
N GLY A 60 -16.58 0.07 16.47
CA GLY A 60 -15.77 1.27 16.23
C GLY A 60 -14.61 1.08 15.24
N ALA A 61 -14.31 -0.14 14.78
CA ALA A 61 -13.18 -0.41 13.88
C ALA A 61 -13.30 0.37 12.56
N VAL A 62 -12.18 0.96 12.12
CA VAL A 62 -12.07 1.68 10.85
C VAL A 62 -11.35 0.81 9.83
N MET A 63 -12.04 0.52 8.74
CA MET A 63 -11.53 -0.23 7.61
C MET A 63 -11.25 0.70 6.45
N ARG A 64 -10.25 0.35 5.65
CA ARG A 64 -9.91 1.08 4.43
C ARG A 64 -10.02 0.13 3.25
N VAL A 65 -10.75 0.54 2.23
CA VAL A 65 -10.83 -0.17 0.95
C VAL A 65 -9.78 0.43 0.04
N VAL A 66 -8.98 -0.44 -0.56
CA VAL A 66 -7.92 -0.04 -1.50
C VAL A 66 -8.17 -0.73 -2.85
N PRO A 67 -7.82 -0.08 -3.98
CA PRO A 67 -7.82 -0.73 -5.29
C PRO A 67 -6.96 -2.00 -5.33
N PRO A 68 -7.23 -2.96 -6.24
CA PRO A 68 -6.43 -4.18 -6.37
C PRO A 68 -4.94 -3.94 -6.64
N SER A 69 -4.59 -2.86 -7.33
CA SER A 69 -3.20 -2.46 -7.60
C SER A 69 -2.43 -2.00 -6.35
N VAL A 70 -3.14 -1.79 -5.23
CA VAL A 70 -2.58 -1.29 -3.97
C VAL A 70 -2.40 -2.44 -3.00
N SER A 71 -1.15 -2.76 -2.67
CA SER A 71 -0.86 -3.73 -1.61
C SER A 71 -1.19 -3.16 -0.22
N PRO A 72 -2.11 -3.77 0.55
CA PRO A 72 -2.44 -3.30 1.90
C PRO A 72 -1.19 -3.24 2.78
N ARG A 73 -1.05 -2.18 3.57
CA ARG A 73 0.06 -1.98 4.52
C ARG A 73 1.48 -1.85 3.91
N LYS A 74 1.62 -1.73 2.58
CA LYS A 74 2.92 -1.51 1.91
C LYS A 74 2.96 -0.23 1.09
N HIS A 75 4.00 0.59 1.27
CA HIS A 75 4.18 1.79 0.43
C HIS A 75 4.51 1.44 -1.02
N PHE A 76 5.20 0.33 -1.25
CA PHE A 76 5.50 -0.16 -2.60
C PHE A 76 4.37 -1.04 -3.14
N SER A 77 4.10 -0.95 -4.44
CA SER A 77 3.20 -1.89 -5.12
C SER A 77 3.81 -3.30 -5.12
N GLY A 78 2.97 -4.32 -5.34
CA GLY A 78 3.46 -5.69 -5.50
C GLY A 78 4.44 -5.81 -6.66
N GLU A 79 4.17 -5.13 -7.77
CA GLU A 79 5.04 -5.04 -8.95
C GLU A 79 6.39 -4.41 -8.62
N ALA A 80 6.43 -3.32 -7.86
CA ALA A 80 7.68 -2.70 -7.44
C ALA A 80 8.51 -3.61 -6.53
N ILE A 81 7.87 -4.38 -5.65
CA ILE A 81 8.55 -5.36 -4.81
C ILE A 81 9.14 -6.48 -5.67
N ALA A 82 8.36 -7.02 -6.62
CA ALA A 82 8.84 -8.05 -7.54
C ALA A 82 10.00 -7.54 -8.42
N PHE A 83 9.88 -6.32 -8.94
CA PHE A 83 10.93 -5.67 -9.74
C PHE A 83 12.21 -5.46 -8.92
N ALA A 84 12.10 -4.99 -7.68
CA ALA A 84 13.24 -4.84 -6.78
C ALA A 84 13.97 -6.17 -6.54
N LEU A 85 13.21 -7.24 -6.30
CA LEU A 85 13.75 -8.59 -6.11
C LEU A 85 14.44 -9.11 -7.38
N ALA A 86 13.86 -8.89 -8.57
CA ALA A 86 14.47 -9.26 -9.83
C ALA A 86 15.80 -8.54 -10.08
N LEU A 87 15.85 -7.22 -9.86
CA LEU A 87 17.09 -6.44 -9.99
C LEU A 87 18.19 -6.92 -9.03
N TRP A 88 17.82 -7.28 -7.80
CA TRP A 88 18.77 -7.74 -6.80
C TRP A 88 19.28 -9.16 -7.07
N THR A 89 18.37 -10.10 -7.34
CA THR A 89 18.69 -11.53 -7.45
C THR A 89 19.13 -11.96 -8.84
N LEU A 90 18.46 -11.47 -9.89
CA LEU A 90 18.72 -11.88 -11.27
C LEU A 90 19.75 -10.99 -11.94
N CYS A 91 19.69 -9.67 -11.70
CA CYS A 91 20.65 -8.73 -12.28
C CYS A 91 21.88 -8.46 -11.38
N GLY A 92 21.91 -9.01 -10.16
CA GLY A 92 23.03 -8.89 -9.24
C GLY A 92 23.30 -7.47 -8.70
N LEU A 93 22.38 -6.53 -8.93
CA LEU A 93 22.57 -5.12 -8.59
C LEU A 93 22.71 -4.94 -7.07
N ARG A 94 23.50 -3.93 -6.68
CA ARG A 94 23.67 -3.55 -5.29
C ARG A 94 22.39 -2.91 -4.75
N ALA A 95 22.18 -3.01 -3.45
CA ALA A 95 20.95 -2.51 -2.80
C ALA A 95 20.70 -1.01 -3.03
N ASP A 96 21.76 -0.19 -3.16
CA ASP A 96 21.66 1.24 -3.45
C ASP A 96 21.16 1.50 -4.89
N GLU A 97 21.61 0.71 -5.86
CA GLU A 97 21.16 0.81 -7.25
C GLU A 97 19.71 0.34 -7.41
N VAL A 98 19.35 -0.79 -6.78
CA VAL A 98 17.96 -1.27 -6.73
C VAL A 98 17.06 -0.18 -6.15
N ARG A 99 17.49 0.46 -5.06
CA ARG A 99 16.75 1.54 -4.40
C ARG A 99 16.55 2.75 -5.34
N ARG A 100 17.61 3.21 -6.03
CA ARG A 100 17.52 4.32 -6.99
C ARG A 100 16.51 4.06 -8.11
N ARG A 101 16.41 2.83 -8.59
CA ARG A 101 15.48 2.45 -9.66
C ARG A 101 14.04 2.23 -9.20
N THR A 102 13.84 1.99 -7.90
CA THR A 102 12.53 1.62 -7.36
C THR A 102 11.87 2.71 -6.54
N SER A 103 12.59 3.77 -6.17
CA SER A 103 12.04 4.86 -5.36
C SER A 103 12.69 6.21 -5.63
N ASP A 104 11.82 7.21 -5.71
CA ASP A 104 12.07 8.65 -5.78
C ASP A 104 12.62 9.27 -4.48
N TRP A 105 12.46 8.59 -3.36
CA TRP A 105 12.90 9.10 -2.06
C TRP A 105 14.42 8.97 -1.88
N THR A 106 15.09 10.11 -1.95
CA THR A 106 16.46 10.31 -1.49
C THR A 106 16.55 10.03 0.01
N ARG A 107 17.43 9.12 0.43
CA ARG A 107 17.71 8.88 1.86
C ARG A 107 18.63 10.00 2.35
N LEU A 108 18.16 10.78 3.33
CA LEU A 108 18.95 11.82 4.00
C LEU A 108 19.33 11.35 5.42
N GLY A 109 20.46 11.82 5.95
CA GLY A 109 20.91 11.53 7.32
C GLY A 109 21.19 10.03 7.57
N ASP A 110 20.85 9.53 8.75
CA ASP A 110 21.11 8.13 9.14
C ASP A 110 20.40 7.10 8.26
N ALA A 111 19.32 7.50 7.59
CA ALA A 111 18.70 6.66 6.58
C ALA A 111 19.67 6.39 5.41
N ALA A 112 20.64 7.25 5.09
CA ALA A 112 21.58 7.01 3.99
C ALA A 112 22.48 5.77 4.21
N ARG A 113 22.66 5.30 5.46
CA ARG A 113 23.55 4.18 5.81
C ARG A 113 23.13 2.80 5.30
N GLY A 114 22.08 2.70 4.47
CA GLY A 114 21.63 1.43 3.91
C GLY A 114 20.79 0.59 4.89
N TRP A 115 20.56 -0.68 4.59
CA TRP A 115 20.02 -1.65 5.54
C TRP A 115 21.18 -2.53 5.99
N ARG A 116 21.44 -2.64 7.31
CA ARG A 116 22.55 -3.48 7.80
C ARG A 116 22.44 -4.94 7.35
N SER A 117 21.21 -5.41 7.15
CA SER A 117 20.90 -6.77 6.66
C SER A 117 21.19 -7.00 5.16
N MET A 118 21.55 -5.95 4.41
CA MET A 118 21.93 -6.04 2.99
C MET A 118 23.40 -5.69 2.76
N ALA A 119 24.22 -5.62 3.82
CA ALA A 119 25.66 -5.63 3.66
C ALA A 119 26.06 -6.99 3.06
N ARG A 120 26.72 -6.97 1.90
CA ARG A 120 27.45 -8.14 1.39
C ARG A 120 28.78 -8.22 2.12
#